data_AF-A0A4S2GY10-F1
#
_entry.id   AF-A0A4S2GY10-F1
#
_cell.length_a   1.000
_cell.length_b   1.000
_cell.length_c   1.000
_cell.angle_alpha   90.00
_cell.angle_beta   90.00
_cell.angle_gamma   90.00
#
_symmetry.space_group_name_H-M   'P 1'
#
loop_
_entity.id
_entity.type
_entity.pdbx_description
1 polymer ?
#
loop_
_entity_poly.entity_id
_entity_poly.type
_entity_poly.pdbx_seq_one_letter_code
_entity_poly.pdbx_strand_id
1 'polypeptide(L)'
;ELQRRARQREQSSLFENVEKWSAALFEDPRDPVTGPDDEAVTSVEFFDYKCGFCRRSHEWVTDVLDAHGDQVRFVFKEFPVLGPESVEASRAALAVWRTQP
;
A
#
# COMPACT_ATOMS: atom_id res chain seq x y z
N GLU A 1 17.52 -3.99 -28.90
CA GLU A 1 18.19 -4.81 -27.86
C GLU A 1 18.58 -4.01 -26.60
N LEU A 2 19.26 -2.87 -26.73
CA LEU A 2 19.68 -2.02 -25.60
C LEU A 2 18.50 -1.59 -24.69
N GLN A 3 17.37 -1.16 -25.26
CA GLN A 3 16.16 -0.80 -24.49
C GLN A 3 15.59 -1.97 -23.68
N ARG A 4 15.65 -3.20 -24.21
CA ARG A 4 15.21 -4.41 -23.51
C ARG A 4 16.10 -4.68 -22.28
N ARG A 5 17.42 -4.56 -22.46
CA ARG A 5 18.39 -4.72 -21.36
C ARG A 5 18.26 -3.62 -20.31
N ALA A 6 17.97 -2.38 -20.71
CA ALA A 6 17.71 -1.27 -19.81
C ALA A 6 16.45 -1.52 -18.94
N ARG A 7 15.33 -1.90 -19.56
CA ARG A 7 14.09 -2.27 -18.84
C ARG A 7 14.30 -3.45 -17.89
N GLN A 8 15.09 -4.44 -18.31
CA GLN A 8 15.38 -5.60 -17.46
C GLN A 8 16.19 -5.21 -16.22
N ARG A 9 17.20 -4.33 -16.36
CA ARG A 9 17.98 -3.81 -15.23
C ARG A 9 17.13 -2.95 -14.29
N GLU A 10 16.28 -2.10 -14.85
CA GLU A 10 15.33 -1.30 -14.09
C GLU A 10 14.41 -2.20 -13.26
N GLN A 11 13.79 -3.21 -13.88
CA GLN A 11 12.97 -4.19 -13.17
C GLN A 11 13.76 -4.94 -12.08
N SER A 12 14.97 -5.44 -12.38
CA SER A 12 15.80 -6.10 -11.38
C SER A 12 16.07 -5.20 -10.17
N SER A 13 16.39 -3.92 -10.40
CA SER A 13 16.62 -2.97 -9.31
C SER A 13 15.36 -2.69 -8.48
N LEU A 14 14.18 -2.73 -9.10
CA LEU A 14 12.91 -2.58 -8.39
C LEU A 14 12.65 -3.78 -7.48
N PHE A 15 12.83 -5.00 -7.98
CA PHE A 15 12.68 -6.21 -7.17
C PHE A 15 13.69 -6.26 -6.02
N GLU A 16 14.96 -5.92 -6.28
CA GLU A 16 15.98 -5.82 -5.24
C GLU A 16 15.59 -4.81 -4.14
N ASN A 17 14.97 -3.69 -4.52
CA ASN A 17 14.48 -2.72 -3.54
C ASN A 17 13.30 -3.24 -2.72
N VAL A 18 12.35 -3.97 -3.34
CA VAL A 18 11.24 -4.58 -2.62
C VAL A 18 11.75 -5.64 -1.64
N GLU A 19 12.69 -6.49 -2.06
CA GLU A 19 13.33 -7.47 -1.17
C GLU A 19 14.03 -6.78 0.01
N LYS A 20 14.82 -5.75 -0.30
CA LYS A 20 15.56 -4.96 0.70
C LYS A 20 14.65 -4.30 1.74
N TRP A 21 13.47 -3.83 1.34
CA TRP A 21 12.53 -3.12 2.20
C TRP A 21 11.31 -3.95 2.62
N SER A 22 11.34 -5.26 2.37
CA SER A 22 10.20 -6.18 2.56
C SER A 22 9.56 -6.06 3.95
N ALA A 23 10.35 -6.14 5.01
CA ALA A 23 9.85 -5.98 6.38
C ALA A 23 9.13 -4.63 6.59
N ALA A 24 9.69 -3.53 6.10
CA ALA A 24 9.07 -2.21 6.20
C ALA A 24 7.81 -2.07 5.32
N LEU A 25 7.70 -2.85 4.24
CA LEU A 25 6.55 -2.86 3.35
C LEU A 25 5.41 -3.74 3.88
N PHE A 26 5.71 -4.90 4.45
CA PHE A 26 4.70 -5.92 4.74
C PHE A 26 4.39 -6.13 6.22
N GLU A 27 5.31 -5.80 7.13
CA GLU A 27 5.31 -6.25 8.54
C GLU A 27 5.34 -5.10 9.57
N ASP A 28 5.24 -3.84 9.13
CA ASP A 28 5.24 -2.71 10.07
C ASP A 28 3.89 -2.65 10.83
N PRO A 29 3.87 -2.86 12.16
CA PRO A 29 2.64 -2.95 12.94
C PRO A 29 1.88 -1.62 13.05
N ARG A 30 2.48 -0.52 12.58
CA ARG A 30 1.86 0.80 12.59
C ARG A 30 0.92 1.01 11.41
N ASP A 31 1.03 0.19 10.37
CA ASP A 31 0.27 0.35 9.14
C ASP A 31 -1.06 -0.38 9.22
N PRO A 32 -2.16 0.24 8.74
CA PRO A 32 -3.44 -0.43 8.61
C PRO A 32 -3.39 -1.61 7.64
N VAL A 33 -3.99 -2.72 8.04
CA VAL A 33 -4.02 -3.97 7.26
C VAL A 33 -5.45 -4.51 7.24
N THR A 34 -5.84 -5.06 6.09
CA THR A 34 -7.09 -5.82 5.95
C THR A 34 -6.86 -7.07 5.10
N GLY A 35 -7.64 -8.13 5.35
CA GLY A 35 -7.47 -9.44 4.74
C GLY A 35 -6.67 -10.43 5.62
N PRO A 36 -6.52 -11.69 5.17
CA PRO A 36 -5.86 -12.75 5.92
C PRO A 36 -4.33 -12.56 5.95
N ASP A 37 -3.70 -12.97 7.06
CA ASP A 37 -2.25 -12.85 7.25
C ASP A 37 -1.46 -13.90 6.45
N ASP A 38 -2.00 -15.11 6.29
CA ASP A 38 -1.33 -16.25 5.66
C ASP A 38 -1.89 -16.57 4.26
N GLU A 39 -1.01 -17.01 3.36
CA GLU A 39 -1.33 -17.51 2.00
C GLU A 39 -2.04 -16.51 1.05
N ALA A 40 -2.15 -15.24 1.46
CA ALA A 40 -2.76 -14.17 0.67
C ALA A 40 -1.79 -13.53 -0.33
N VAL A 41 -2.31 -13.12 -1.48
CA VAL A 41 -1.62 -12.14 -2.33
C VAL A 41 -1.67 -10.79 -1.63
N THR A 42 -0.50 -10.23 -1.27
CA THR A 42 -0.41 -8.95 -0.58
C THR A 42 -0.21 -7.78 -1.56
N SER A 43 -1.09 -6.79 -1.48
CA SER A 43 -0.95 -5.50 -2.16
C SER A 43 -0.58 -4.41 -1.15
N VAL A 44 0.44 -3.60 -1.45
CA VAL A 44 0.84 -2.44 -0.63
C VAL A 44 0.38 -1.18 -1.35
N GLU A 45 -0.56 -0.46 -0.76
CA GLU A 45 -1.13 0.76 -1.34
C GLU A 45 -0.58 2.00 -0.62
N PHE A 46 0.25 2.77 -1.33
CA PHE A 46 0.65 4.11 -0.90
C PHE A 46 -0.40 5.11 -1.34
N PHE A 47 -0.97 5.85 -0.39
CA PHE A 47 -2.08 6.76 -0.68
C PHE A 47 -2.03 8.07 0.11
N ASP A 48 -2.79 9.04 -0.37
CA ASP A 48 -2.99 10.34 0.26
C ASP A 48 -4.48 10.69 0.20
N TYR A 49 -5.06 11.09 1.32
CA TYR A 49 -6.48 11.45 1.45
C TYR A 49 -6.94 12.58 0.52
N LYS A 50 -6.03 13.49 0.12
CA LYS A 50 -6.34 14.57 -0.83
C LYS A 50 -6.12 14.18 -2.29
N CYS A 51 -5.56 13.01 -2.55
CA CYS A 51 -5.30 12.58 -3.92
C CYS A 51 -6.60 12.11 -4.59
N GLY A 52 -7.09 12.90 -5.56
CA GLY A 52 -8.29 12.55 -6.31
C GLY A 52 -8.18 11.24 -7.10
N PHE A 53 -6.97 10.79 -7.46
CA PHE A 53 -6.74 9.48 -8.07
C PHE A 53 -6.82 8.35 -7.04
N CYS A 54 -6.18 8.49 -5.87
CA CYS A 54 -6.28 7.51 -4.77
C CYS A 54 -7.74 7.29 -4.38
N ARG A 55 -8.54 8.36 -4.27
CA ARG A 55 -9.97 8.24 -3.98
C ARG A 55 -10.74 7.42 -5.02
N ARG A 56 -10.39 7.54 -6.31
CA ARG A 56 -11.02 6.72 -7.36
C ARG A 56 -10.52 5.28 -7.35
N SER A 57 -9.23 5.08 -7.10
CA SER A 57 -8.64 3.74 -6.97
C SER A 57 -9.22 2.96 -5.79
N HIS A 58 -9.67 3.65 -4.74
CA HIS A 58 -10.28 3.01 -3.57
C HIS A 58 -11.51 2.15 -3.93
N GLU A 59 -12.32 2.56 -4.92
CA GLU A 59 -13.45 1.74 -5.39
C GLU A 59 -12.99 0.38 -5.91
N TRP A 60 -11.86 0.33 -6.62
CA TRP A 60 -11.29 -0.93 -7.08
C TRP A 60 -10.77 -1.79 -5.92
N VAL A 61 -10.17 -1.17 -4.90
CA VAL A 61 -9.70 -1.89 -3.70
C VAL A 61 -10.87 -2.52 -2.97
N THR A 62 -11.97 -1.79 -2.79
CA THR A 62 -13.20 -2.33 -2.18
C THR A 62 -13.79 -3.47 -3.00
N ASP A 63 -13.85 -3.33 -4.34
CA ASP A 63 -14.35 -4.39 -5.22
C ASP A 63 -13.51 -5.67 -5.13
N VAL A 64 -12.19 -5.54 -5.02
CA VAL A 64 -11.28 -6.70 -4.85
C VAL A 64 -11.48 -7.35 -3.49
N LEU A 65 -11.62 -6.57 -2.42
CA LEU A 65 -11.87 -7.10 -1.09
C LEU A 65 -13.23 -7.81 -1.01
N ASP A 66 -14.25 -7.28 -1.67
CA ASP A 66 -15.58 -7.91 -1.71
C ASP A 66 -15.57 -9.22 -2.51
N ALA A 67 -14.82 -9.29 -3.61
CA ALA A 67 -14.76 -10.47 -4.47
C ALA A 67 -13.76 -11.55 -4.00
N HIS A 68 -12.67 -11.14 -3.35
CA HIS A 68 -11.49 -11.98 -3.07
C HIS A 68 -10.89 -11.75 -1.68
N GLY A 69 -11.66 -11.23 -0.72
CA GLY A 69 -11.17 -10.87 0.61
C GLY A 69 -10.61 -12.03 1.44
N ASP A 70 -10.87 -13.28 1.06
CA ASP A 70 -10.29 -14.48 1.65
C ASP A 70 -8.91 -14.87 1.06
N GLN A 71 -8.49 -14.18 -0.01
CA GLN A 71 -7.27 -14.48 -0.77
C GLN A 71 -6.33 -13.27 -0.94
N VAL A 72 -6.79 -12.07 -0.57
CA VAL A 72 -6.05 -10.82 -0.78
C VAL A 72 -5.89 -10.07 0.53
N ARG A 73 -4.66 -9.63 0.77
CA ARG A 73 -4.27 -8.77 1.89
C ARG A 73 -3.88 -7.40 1.37
N PHE A 74 -4.41 -6.34 1.96
CA PHE A 74 -3.98 -4.97 1.67
C PHE A 74 -3.24 -4.37 2.86
N VAL A 75 -2.07 -3.78 2.61
CA VAL A 75 -1.33 -2.94 3.55
C VAL A 75 -1.40 -1.50 3.07
N PHE A 76 -1.98 -0.62 3.89
CA PHE A 76 -2.14 0.79 3.56
C PHE A 76 -0.98 1.60 4.12
N LYS A 77 -0.24 2.28 3.24
CA LYS A 77 0.89 3.15 3.59
C LYS A 77 0.48 4.61 3.44
N GLU A 78 0.37 5.29 4.56
CA GLU A 78 0.13 6.73 4.61
C GLU A 78 1.27 7.50 3.94
N PHE A 79 0.97 8.20 2.85
CA PHE A 79 1.93 9.00 2.10
C PHE A 79 1.41 10.43 1.87
N PRO A 80 1.26 11.24 2.94
CA PRO A 80 0.64 12.56 2.87
C PRO A 80 1.56 13.61 2.25
N VAL A 81 1.54 13.71 0.92
CA VAL A 81 2.38 14.61 0.12
C VAL A 81 1.65 15.84 -0.41
N LEU A 82 0.32 15.92 -0.25
CA LEU A 82 -0.53 16.98 -0.82
C LEU A 82 -0.90 18.10 0.17
N GLY A 83 -0.10 18.26 1.22
CA GLY A 83 -0.14 19.41 2.13
C GLY A 83 -0.57 19.09 3.56
N PRO A 84 -0.76 20.13 4.41
CA PRO A 84 -1.01 19.97 5.84
C PRO A 84 -2.25 19.12 6.16
N GLU A 85 -3.34 19.34 5.42
CA GLU A 85 -4.58 18.58 5.56
C GLU A 85 -4.40 17.07 5.30
N SER A 86 -3.51 16.69 4.36
CA SER A 86 -3.16 15.28 4.14
C SER A 86 -2.47 14.70 5.37
N VAL A 87 -1.53 15.45 5.96
CA VAL A 87 -0.81 15.03 7.17
C VAL A 87 -1.76 14.90 8.36
N GLU A 88 -2.69 15.84 8.51
CA GLU A 88 -3.71 15.82 9.57
C GLU A 88 -4.65 14.62 9.42
N ALA A 89 -5.12 14.34 8.21
CA ALA A 89 -5.95 13.17 7.92
C ALA A 89 -5.23 11.85 8.20
N SER A 90 -4.00 11.68 7.71
CA SER A 90 -3.16 10.50 7.98
C SER A 90 -2.92 10.30 9.47
N ARG A 91 -2.66 11.38 10.22
CA ARG A 91 -2.49 11.29 11.69
C ARG A 91 -3.77 10.84 12.38
N ALA A 92 -4.92 11.37 11.97
CA ALA A 92 -6.20 10.98 12.55
C ALA A 92 -6.51 9.50 12.27
N ALA A 93 -6.33 9.04 11.03
CA ALA A 93 -6.55 7.65 10.65
C ALA A 93 -5.64 6.68 11.40
N LEU A 94 -4.33 6.95 11.45
CA LEU A 94 -3.38 6.14 12.21
C LEU A 94 -3.67 6.14 13.72
N ALA A 95 -4.20 7.23 14.27
CA ALA A 95 -4.59 7.28 15.68
C ALA A 95 -5.78 6.33 15.96
N VAL A 96 -6.78 6.33 15.07
CA VAL A 96 -7.92 5.39 15.16
C VAL A 96 -7.41 3.96 15.08
N TRP A 97 -6.63 3.61 14.05
CA TRP A 97 -6.07 2.27 13.85
C TRP A 97 -5.35 1.75 15.09
N ARG A 98 -4.53 2.58 15.75
CA ARG A 98 -3.81 2.15 16.96
C ARG A 98 -4.70 1.86 18.16
N THR A 99 -5.90 2.43 18.19
CA THR A 99 -6.83 2.29 19.33
C THR A 99 -7.96 1.31 19.05
N GLN A 100 -8.29 1.10 17.77
CA GLN A 100 -9.34 0.21 17.30
C GLN A 100 -8.94 -0.34 15.92
N PRO A 101 -7.97 -1.27 15.87
CA PRO A 101 -7.56 -1.93 14.64
C PRO A 101 -8.64 -2.90 14.15
#